data_AF-A0A1F7ID90-F1
#
_entry.id   AF-A0A1F7ID90-F1
#
_cell.length_a   1.000
_cell.length_b   1.000
_cell.length_c   1.000
_cell.angle_alpha   90.00
_cell.angle_beta   90.00
_cell.angle_gamma   90.00
#
_symmetry.space_group_name_H-M   'P 1'
#
loop_
_entity.id
_entity.type
_entity.pdbx_description
1 polymer ?
#
loop_
_entity_poly.entity_id
_entity_poly.type
_entity_poly.pdbx_seq_one_letter_code
_entity_poly.pdbx_strand_id
1 'polypeptide(L)' 'MFNWDYNLPKNWKPNTDEEWIWYIERIVNYGATKGEKLDKNIVKKYFPQLRLEKERKEYLKFLLYEK' A
#
# COMPACT_ATOMS: atom_id res chain seq x y z
N MET A 1 -6.22 -17.28 -6.88
CA MET A 1 -5.21 -16.46 -6.16
C MET A 1 -4.15 -16.07 -7.17
N PHE A 2 -4.03 -14.79 -7.50
CA PHE A 2 -2.89 -14.32 -8.28
C PHE A 2 -1.64 -14.43 -7.39
N ASN A 3 -0.56 -15.02 -7.91
CA ASN A 3 0.69 -15.17 -7.20
C ASN A 3 1.47 -13.85 -7.28
N TRP A 4 1.05 -12.84 -6.50
CA TRP A 4 1.59 -11.48 -6.57
C TRP A 4 3.10 -11.41 -6.27
N ASP A 5 3.62 -12.28 -5.41
CA ASP A 5 4.92 -12.04 -4.75
C ASP A 5 5.93 -13.20 -4.80
N TYR A 6 5.60 -14.37 -5.37
CA TYR A 6 6.48 -15.54 -5.29
C TYR A 6 7.82 -15.38 -6.03
N ASN A 7 7.84 -14.60 -7.11
CA ASN A 7 9.01 -14.41 -7.97
C ASN A 7 9.59 -12.98 -7.93
N LEU A 8 9.20 -12.15 -6.95
CA LEU A 8 9.77 -10.82 -6.84
C LEU A 8 11.23 -10.90 -6.36
N PRO A 9 12.17 -10.18 -7.00
CA PRO A 9 13.53 -10.04 -6.50
C PRO A 9 13.55 -9.55 -5.06
N LYS A 10 14.56 -9.96 -4.27
CA LYS A 10 14.70 -9.50 -2.87
C LYS A 10 14.77 -7.97 -2.72
N ASN A 11 15.21 -7.28 -3.76
CA ASN A 11 15.33 -5.82 -3.85
C ASN A 11 14.21 -5.17 -4.68
N TRP A 12 13.15 -5.91 -4.98
CA TRP A 12 12.02 -5.36 -5.72
C TRP A 12 11.40 -4.20 -4.93
N LYS A 13 11.11 -3.13 -5.65
CA LYS A 13 10.38 -1.97 -5.17
C LYS A 13 9.48 -1.46 -6.30
N PRO A 14 8.35 -0.83 -5.97
CA PRO A 14 7.54 -0.17 -6.99
C PRO A 14 8.34 0.96 -7.66
N ASN A 15 8.27 1.02 -8.98
CA ASN A 15 8.94 2.03 -9.81
C ASN A 15 7.93 2.88 -10.60
N THR A 16 6.72 2.38 -10.84
CA THR A 16 5.63 3.15 -11.48
C THR A 16 4.57 3.58 -10.47
N ASP A 17 3.78 4.60 -10.84
CA ASP A 17 2.66 5.05 -10.01
C ASP A 17 1.63 3.94 -9.77
N GLU A 18 1.36 3.13 -10.79
CA GLU A 18 0.43 1.99 -10.69
C GLU A 18 0.96 0.89 -9.77
N GLU A 19 2.25 0.57 -9.86
CA GLU A 19 2.90 -0.38 -8.94
C GLU A 19 2.84 0.13 -7.49
N TRP A 20 3.01 1.43 -7.26
CA TRP A 20 2.89 2.02 -5.92
C TRP A 20 1.47 1.89 -5.37
N ILE A 21 0.45 2.17 -6.19
CA ILE A 21 -0.95 2.04 -5.81
C ILE A 21 -1.24 0.59 -5.43
N TRP A 22 -0.88 -0.38 -6.27
CA TRP A 22 -1.09 -1.80 -6.00
C TRP A 22 -0.34 -2.28 -4.76
N TYR A 23 0.90 -1.84 -4.58
CA TYR A 23 1.70 -2.20 -3.40
C TYR A 23 1.06 -1.71 -2.10
N ILE A 24 0.61 -0.45 -2.07
CA ILE A 24 -0.08 0.13 -0.92
C ILE A 24 -1.42 -0.58 -0.68
N GLU A 25 -2.23 -0.77 -1.72
CA GLU A 25 -3.53 -1.47 -1.63
C GLU A 25 -3.36 -2.87 -1.04
N ARG A 26 -2.36 -3.62 -1.53
CA ARG A 26 -2.05 -4.96 -1.04
C ARG A 26 -1.67 -4.95 0.43
N ILE A 27 -0.74 -4.08 0.83
CA ILE A 27 -0.28 -4.01 2.24
C ILE A 27 -1.43 -3.61 3.17
N VAL A 28 -2.28 -2.66 2.76
CA VAL A 28 -3.40 -2.22 3.60
C VAL A 28 -4.48 -3.31 3.71
N ASN A 29 -4.74 -4.08 2.64
CA ASN A 29 -5.77 -5.11 2.66
C ASN A 29 -5.32 -6.42 3.33
N TYR A 30 -4.07 -6.83 3.11
CA TYR A 30 -3.57 -8.16 3.50
C TYR A 30 -2.47 -8.12 4.56
N GLY A 31 -2.01 -6.93 4.93
CA GLY A 31 -0.91 -6.74 5.87
C GLY A 31 0.47 -6.85 5.23
N ALA A 32 1.49 -6.38 5.95
CA ALA A 32 2.88 -6.57 5.58
C ALA A 32 3.32 -8.00 5.95
N THR A 33 3.89 -8.74 5.01
CA THR A 33 4.32 -10.13 5.26
C THR A 33 5.68 -10.20 5.96
N LYS A 34 6.50 -9.14 5.84
CA LYS A 34 7.87 -9.08 6.37
C LYS A 34 8.13 -7.88 7.29
N GLY A 35 7.09 -7.36 7.93
CA GLY A 35 7.21 -6.16 8.79
C GLY A 35 7.55 -4.88 8.02
N GLU A 36 7.28 -4.87 6.71
CA GLU A 36 7.49 -3.73 5.83
C GLU A 36 6.68 -2.53 6.34
N LYS A 37 7.32 -1.36 6.42
CA LYS A 37 6.66 -0.12 6.78
C LYS A 37 6.45 0.72 5.53
N LEU A 38 5.22 1.17 5.34
CA LEU A 38 4.92 2.14 4.29
C LEU A 38 5.40 3.53 4.71
N ASP A 39 6.10 4.21 3.80
CA ASP A 39 6.47 5.61 3.99
C ASP A 39 5.21 6.49 3.97
N LYS A 40 5.03 7.33 5.00
CA LYS A 40 3.83 8.16 5.17
C LYS A 40 3.63 9.13 4.00
N ASN A 41 4.69 9.71 3.46
CA ASN A 41 4.61 10.68 2.37
C ASN A 41 4.20 10.01 1.06
N ILE A 42 4.73 8.81 0.80
CA ILE A 42 4.34 8.00 -0.36
C ILE A 42 2.87 7.60 -0.26
N VAL A 43 2.41 7.13 0.91
CA VAL A 43 1.00 6.79 1.08
C VAL A 43 0.12 8.02 0.90
N LYS A 44 0.49 9.19 1.43
CA LYS A 44 -0.25 10.45 1.20
C LYS A 44 -0.33 10.83 -0.28
N LYS A 45 0.78 10.69 -1.02
CA LYS A 45 0.85 10.99 -2.46
C LYS A 45 -0.19 10.18 -3.24
N TYR A 46 -0.29 8.88 -2.97
CA TYR A 46 -1.18 7.97 -3.69
C TYR A 46 -2.57 7.81 -3.05
N PHE A 47 -2.78 8.30 -1.82
CA PHE A 47 -4.04 8.16 -1.07
C PHE A 47 -5.32 8.48 -1.88
N PRO A 48 -5.37 9.55 -2.70
CA PRO A 48 -6.56 9.84 -3.51
C PRO A 48 -6.91 8.72 -4.51
N GLN A 49 -5.90 8.01 -5.01
CA GLN A 49 -6.00 7.00 -6.06
C GLN A 49 -6.23 5.58 -5.53
N LEU A 50 -6.06 5.35 -4.22
CA LEU A 50 -6.24 4.04 -3.61
C LEU A 50 -7.70 3.58 -3.69
N ARG A 51 -7.91 2.36 -4.19
CA ARG A 51 -9.18 1.64 -4.27
C ARG A 51 -9.26 0.66 -3.10
N LEU A 52 -9.60 1.20 -1.95
CA LEU A 52 -9.77 0.46 -0.70
C LEU A 52 -11.25 0.44 -0.32
N GLU A 53 -11.65 -0.61 0.41
CA GLU A 53 -12.94 -0.64 1.11
C GLU A 53 -13.11 0.58 2.00
N LYS A 54 -14.35 1.06 2.14
CA LYS A 54 -14.65 2.34 2.77
C LYS A 54 -14.06 2.45 4.18
N GLU A 55 -14.27 1.46 5.05
CA GLU A 55 -13.77 1.54 6.43
C GLU A 55 -12.23 1.58 6.47
N ARG A 56 -11.57 0.80 5.60
CA ARG A 56 -10.10 0.80 5.50
C ARG A 56 -9.57 2.14 5.00
N LYS A 57 -10.24 2.76 4.02
CA LYS A 57 -9.84 4.06 3.48
C LYS A 57 -10.01 5.18 4.52
N GLU A 58 -11.10 5.15 5.28
CA GLU A 58 -11.35 6.10 6.37
C GLU A 58 -10.34 5.94 7.51
N TYR A 59 -10.07 4.71 7.94
CA TYR A 59 -9.06 4.44 8.95
C TYR A 59 -7.66 4.88 8.50
N LEU A 60 -7.29 4.60 7.25
CA LEU A 60 -6.02 5.07 6.69
C LEU A 60 -5.96 6.60 6.63
N LYS A 61 -7.07 7.28 6.29
CA LYS A 61 -7.15 8.75 6.32
C LYS A 61 -6.85 9.29 7.72
N PHE A 62 -7.49 8.73 8.74
CA PHE A 62 -7.27 9.11 10.15
C PHE A 62 -5.78 9.01 10.51
N LEU A 63 -5.14 7.87 10.21
CA LEU A 63 -3.71 7.67 10.48
C LEU A 63 -2.77 8.65 9.76
N LEU A 64 -3.14 9.11 8.56
CA LEU A 64 -2.30 9.99 7.76
C LEU A 64 -2.43 11.47 8.17
N TYR A 65 -3.63 11.92 8.53
CA TYR A 65 -3.96 13.35 8.64
C TYR A 65 -4.39 13.80 10.04
N GLU A 66 -4.98 12.93 10.85
CA GLU A 66 -5.65 13.30 12.12
C GLU A 66 -4.90 12.76 13.35
N LYS A 67 -3.69 12.24 13.14
CA LYS A 67 -2.82 11.69 14.17
C LYS A 67 -2.18 12.77 15.03
#